data_AF-A0A1S7NY27-F1
#
_entry.id   AF-A0A1S7NY27-F1
#
_cell.length_a   1.000
_cell.length_b   1.000
_cell.length_c   1.000
_cell.angle_alpha   90.00
_cell.angle_beta   90.00
_cell.angle_gamma   90.00
#
_symmetry.space_group_name_H-M   'P 1'
#
loop_
_entity.id
_entity.type
_entity.pdbx_description
1 polymer ?
#
loop_
_entity_poly.entity_id
_entity_poly.type
_entity_poly.pdbx_seq_one_letter_code
_entity_poly.pdbx_strand_id
1 'polypeptide(L)'
;MLGDGWFDGSGFGSENKAKLNSYKAPNGQIYKRSVLLRRVDNTFSKWLKEREFTLEDIDGQPEDKKAQFRKALPFILTRSEFIGPNKKLKSRKALNLYTGAYSLFSVSEGNPRTFINLMRPLVREFCETGGTVKATSQTSSLEATIHRYKASLSALPTDGYGDIRSIIQLVNVIGSYFQLVQLRDNFSPEPPSTIEVDRSVPPSLASLVGRALNAGALVRMPLEASETGREPNHTEDIVGSRLRISYTLAPEFKLPLVSTRTVTLSNIIHSLNSAKKRRPDLFKQFTLPFHVDDTDE
;
A
#
# COMPACT_ATOMS: atom_id res chain seq x y z
N MET A 1 -12.11 10.54 19.15
CA MET A 1 -12.95 10.92 18.00
C MET A 1 -12.89 9.91 16.85
N LEU A 2 -11.71 9.53 16.33
CA LEU A 2 -11.60 8.58 15.19
C LEU A 2 -11.25 7.13 15.60
N GLY A 3 -10.91 6.91 16.88
CA GLY A 3 -10.48 5.61 17.40
C GLY A 3 -9.05 5.25 17.01
N ASP A 4 -8.57 4.13 17.56
CA ASP A 4 -7.26 3.55 17.21
C ASP A 4 -7.38 2.78 15.88
N GLY A 5 -6.44 3.03 14.98
CA GLY A 5 -6.31 2.33 13.70
C GLY A 5 -5.37 1.11 13.78
N TRP A 6 -5.43 0.29 12.74
CA TRP A 6 -4.61 -0.93 12.66
C TRP A 6 -3.12 -0.65 12.40
N PHE A 7 -2.80 0.49 11.79
CA PHE A 7 -1.43 0.87 11.44
C PHE A 7 -0.78 1.84 12.45
N ASP A 8 -1.49 2.25 13.50
CA ASP A 8 -1.01 3.17 14.54
C ASP A 8 0.21 2.61 15.32
N GLY A 9 0.45 1.30 15.22
CA GLY A 9 1.54 0.59 15.90
C GLY A 9 2.88 0.52 15.15
N SER A 10 2.95 0.84 13.85
CA SER A 10 4.12 0.52 13.02
C SER A 10 5.13 1.64 12.79
N GLY A 11 4.85 2.87 13.22
CA GLY A 11 5.69 4.03 12.85
C GLY A 11 6.06 5.02 13.95
N PHE A 12 5.40 5.00 15.12
CA PHE A 12 5.68 5.96 16.18
C PHE A 12 5.84 5.25 17.53
N GLY A 13 7.00 5.45 18.15
CA GLY A 13 7.46 4.89 19.43
C GLY A 13 6.69 5.38 20.67
N SER A 14 5.36 5.45 20.59
CA SER A 14 4.51 5.66 21.76
C SER A 14 4.25 4.31 22.45
N GLU A 15 4.81 4.15 23.64
CA GLU A 15 4.57 3.06 24.60
C GLU A 15 3.19 3.19 25.27
N ASN A 16 2.10 3.17 24.49
CA ASN A 16 0.76 3.18 25.10
C ASN A 16 0.37 1.79 25.62
N LYS A 17 -0.16 1.72 26.86
CA LYS A 17 -0.72 0.50 27.49
C LYS A 17 -1.71 -0.28 26.60
N ALA A 18 -2.39 0.39 25.67
CA ALA A 18 -3.28 -0.23 24.69
C ALA A 18 -2.53 -1.16 23.70
N LYS A 19 -1.28 -0.84 23.34
CA LYS A 19 -0.42 -1.68 22.50
C LYS A 19 -0.05 -2.99 23.18
N LEU A 20 0.20 -2.96 24.49
CA LEU A 20 0.54 -4.16 25.27
C LEU A 20 -0.61 -5.17 25.32
N ASN A 21 -1.86 -4.73 25.19
CA ASN A 21 -3.02 -5.63 25.20
C ASN A 21 -3.36 -6.20 23.80
N SER A 22 -2.85 -5.62 22.71
CA SER A 22 -3.15 -6.11 21.36
C SER A 22 -2.32 -7.33 20.96
N TYR A 23 -1.15 -7.53 21.56
CA TYR A 23 -0.31 -8.72 21.41
C TYR A 23 -0.70 -9.87 22.36
N LYS A 24 -1.28 -9.57 23.52
CA LYS A 24 -1.58 -10.58 24.55
C LYS A 24 -2.47 -11.72 24.04
N ALA A 25 -1.96 -12.94 24.10
CA ALA A 25 -2.77 -14.12 23.94
C ALA A 25 -3.79 -14.26 25.09
N PRO A 26 -4.96 -14.89 24.86
CA PRO A 26 -5.50 -15.33 23.57
C PRO A 26 -6.34 -14.25 22.86
N ASN A 27 -6.55 -13.09 23.51
CA ASN A 27 -7.60 -12.15 23.12
C ASN A 27 -7.12 -10.98 22.26
N GLY A 28 -5.82 -10.72 22.24
CA GLY A 28 -5.18 -9.67 21.48
C GLY A 28 -5.47 -9.78 19.99
N GLN A 29 -5.79 -8.66 19.36
CA GLN A 29 -6.17 -8.62 17.95
C GLN A 29 -5.01 -9.00 17.03
N ILE A 30 -3.77 -8.60 17.37
CA ILE A 30 -2.56 -8.96 16.61
C ILE A 30 -2.31 -10.46 16.73
N TYR A 31 -2.45 -11.02 17.94
CA TYR A 31 -2.34 -12.45 18.17
C TYR A 31 -3.34 -13.24 17.32
N LYS A 32 -4.63 -12.89 17.38
CA LYS A 32 -5.69 -13.55 16.60
C LYS A 32 -5.42 -13.54 15.10
N ARG A 33 -4.99 -12.40 14.55
CA ARG A 33 -4.63 -12.27 13.13
C ARG A 33 -3.39 -13.06 12.74
N SER A 34 -2.39 -13.10 13.62
CA SER A 34 -1.17 -13.88 13.40
C SER A 34 -1.45 -15.38 13.43
N VAL A 35 -2.30 -15.84 14.37
CA VAL A 35 -2.76 -17.24 14.41
C VAL A 35 -3.57 -17.59 13.18
N LEU A 36 -4.46 -16.71 12.72
CA LEU A 36 -5.21 -16.90 11.48
C LEU A 36 -4.27 -17.02 10.28
N LEU A 37 -3.31 -16.10 10.14
CA LEU A 37 -2.35 -16.11 9.03
C LEU A 37 -1.48 -17.37 9.05
N ARG A 38 -1.03 -17.82 10.23
CA ARG A 38 -0.26 -19.06 10.43
C ARG A 38 -1.01 -20.28 9.87
N ARG A 39 -2.34 -20.30 9.91
CA ARG A 39 -3.18 -21.39 9.40
C ARG A 39 -3.37 -21.34 7.88
N VAL A 40 -3.46 -20.15 7.29
CA VAL A 40 -3.79 -19.98 5.85
C VAL A 40 -2.56 -19.80 4.96
N ASP A 41 -1.40 -19.48 5.54
CA ASP A 41 -0.16 -19.21 4.82
C ASP A 41 1.03 -20.01 5.36
N ASN A 42 1.36 -21.10 4.67
CA ASN A 42 2.49 -21.98 5.00
C ASN A 42 3.84 -21.25 5.00
N THR A 43 3.99 -20.20 4.18
CA THR A 43 5.25 -19.46 4.09
C THR A 43 5.45 -18.52 5.26
N PHE A 44 4.35 -17.98 5.82
CA PHE A 44 4.38 -17.29 7.10
C PHE A 44 4.66 -18.25 8.26
N SER A 45 4.05 -19.45 8.25
CA SER A 45 4.36 -20.47 9.25
C SER A 45 5.84 -20.89 9.23
N LYS A 46 6.43 -21.06 8.05
CA LYS A 46 7.87 -21.32 7.88
C LYS A 46 8.71 -20.18 8.43
N TRP A 47 8.37 -18.94 8.11
CA TRP A 47 9.07 -17.74 8.63
C TRP A 47 9.06 -17.67 10.17
N LEU A 48 7.93 -18.00 10.81
CA LEU A 48 7.83 -18.06 12.27
C LEU A 48 8.74 -19.15 12.87
N LYS A 49 8.80 -20.33 12.25
CA LYS A 49 9.64 -21.44 12.71
C LYS A 49 11.13 -21.14 12.57
N GLU A 50 11.55 -20.60 11.43
CA GLU A 50 12.95 -20.25 11.15
C GLU A 50 13.52 -19.19 12.11
N ARG A 51 12.66 -18.30 12.60
CA ARG A 51 13.04 -17.24 13.57
C ARG A 51 12.66 -17.59 15.00
N GLU A 52 12.13 -18.79 15.22
CA GLU A 52 11.72 -19.30 16.53
C GLU A 52 10.81 -18.30 17.28
N PHE A 53 9.79 -17.80 16.58
CA PHE A 53 8.80 -16.91 17.17
C PHE A 53 7.71 -17.71 17.89
N THR A 54 7.48 -17.36 19.16
CA THR A 54 6.33 -17.83 19.95
C THR A 54 5.22 -16.78 19.91
N LEU A 55 4.11 -17.06 19.21
CA LEU A 55 3.01 -16.08 19.08
C LEU A 55 2.30 -15.81 20.41
N GLU A 56 2.31 -16.80 21.29
CA GLU A 56 1.65 -16.79 22.59
C GLU A 56 2.36 -15.85 23.58
N ASP A 57 3.65 -15.59 23.37
CA ASP A 57 4.48 -14.69 24.18
C ASP A 57 5.44 -13.88 23.29
N ILE A 58 4.88 -12.99 22.46
CA ILE A 58 5.69 -12.07 21.65
C ILE A 58 6.36 -11.02 22.55
N ASP A 59 5.66 -10.51 23.57
CA ASP A 59 6.16 -9.42 24.40
C ASP A 59 7.28 -9.86 25.37
N GLY A 60 7.30 -11.13 25.79
CA GLY A 60 8.35 -11.72 26.62
C GLY A 60 9.62 -12.11 25.86
N GLN A 61 9.61 -12.06 24.51
CA GLN A 61 10.78 -12.40 23.71
C GLN A 61 11.88 -11.31 23.75
N PRO A 62 13.13 -11.67 23.40
CA PRO A 62 14.22 -10.73 23.20
C PRO A 62 13.84 -9.54 22.30
N GLU A 63 14.41 -8.37 22.58
CA GLU A 63 14.04 -7.11 21.92
C GLU A 63 14.30 -7.12 20.41
N ASP A 64 15.34 -7.83 19.95
CA ASP A 64 15.64 -8.02 18.54
C ASP A 64 14.53 -8.81 17.81
N LYS A 65 14.03 -9.89 18.41
CA LYS A 65 12.89 -10.66 17.88
C LYS A 65 11.63 -9.81 17.86
N LYS A 66 11.34 -9.09 18.96
CA LYS A 66 10.19 -8.18 19.02
C LYS A 66 10.26 -7.10 17.94
N ALA A 67 11.43 -6.49 17.75
CA ALA A 67 11.64 -5.50 16.70
C ALA A 67 11.40 -6.08 15.30
N GLN A 68 11.90 -7.29 15.01
CA GLN A 68 11.62 -7.98 13.74
C GLN A 68 10.13 -8.24 13.54
N PHE A 69 9.41 -8.68 14.58
CA PHE A 69 7.97 -8.93 14.50
C PHE A 69 7.18 -7.62 14.30
N ARG A 70 7.53 -6.55 15.03
CA ARG A 70 6.92 -5.22 14.88
C ARG A 70 7.12 -4.66 13.46
N LYS A 71 8.31 -4.83 12.87
CA LYS A 71 8.58 -4.46 11.47
C LYS A 71 7.69 -5.21 10.48
N ALA A 72 7.48 -6.50 10.72
CA ALA A 72 6.62 -7.34 9.87
C ALA A 72 5.11 -7.08 10.05
N LEU A 73 4.71 -6.41 11.14
CA LEU A 73 3.30 -6.29 11.55
C LEU A 73 2.37 -5.73 10.46
N PRO A 74 2.69 -4.64 9.74
CA PRO A 74 1.79 -4.11 8.70
C PRO A 74 1.50 -5.13 7.59
N PHE A 75 2.48 -5.97 7.28
CA PHE A 75 2.38 -7.04 6.27
C PHE A 75 1.60 -8.24 6.80
N ILE A 76 1.76 -8.58 8.08
CA ILE A 76 0.93 -9.60 8.74
C ILE A 76 -0.54 -9.17 8.76
N LEU A 77 -0.82 -7.91 9.13
CA LEU A 77 -2.18 -7.38 9.20
C LEU A 77 -2.85 -7.37 7.82
N THR A 78 -2.19 -6.86 6.79
CA THR A 78 -2.72 -6.88 5.42
C THR A 78 -2.88 -8.29 4.87
N ARG A 79 -1.89 -9.18 5.03
CA ARG A 79 -2.00 -10.57 4.56
C ARG A 79 -3.12 -11.32 5.28
N SER A 80 -3.24 -11.21 6.60
CA SER A 80 -4.31 -11.89 7.36
C SER A 80 -5.72 -11.42 6.95
N GLU A 81 -5.85 -10.13 6.61
CA GLU A 81 -7.11 -9.55 6.15
C GLU A 81 -7.46 -10.04 4.74
N PHE A 82 -6.53 -10.02 3.80
CA PHE A 82 -6.81 -10.23 2.37
C PHE A 82 -6.54 -11.63 1.83
N ILE A 83 -5.82 -12.49 2.57
CA ILE A 83 -5.55 -13.87 2.15
C ILE A 83 -6.53 -14.82 2.82
N GLY A 84 -7.16 -15.68 2.02
CA GLY A 84 -7.97 -16.82 2.46
C GLY A 84 -7.23 -18.15 2.31
N PRO A 85 -7.92 -19.28 2.52
CA PRO A 85 -7.33 -20.61 2.34
C PRO A 85 -6.69 -20.79 0.95
N ASN A 86 -5.60 -21.55 0.89
CA ASN A 86 -4.83 -21.81 -0.35
C ASN A 86 -4.31 -20.54 -1.03
N LYS A 87 -3.97 -19.50 -0.25
CA LYS A 87 -3.50 -18.19 -0.76
C LYS A 87 -4.47 -17.49 -1.74
N LYS A 88 -5.76 -17.85 -1.74
CA LYS A 88 -6.77 -17.16 -2.54
C LYS A 88 -7.02 -15.76 -1.97
N LEU A 89 -7.03 -14.74 -2.83
CA LEU A 89 -7.36 -13.37 -2.42
C LEU A 89 -8.85 -13.29 -2.07
N LYS A 90 -9.16 -12.73 -0.89
CA LYS A 90 -10.53 -12.40 -0.53
C LYS A 90 -11.02 -11.26 -1.43
N SER A 91 -12.27 -11.38 -1.88
CA SER A 91 -12.93 -10.39 -2.75
C SER A 91 -13.39 -9.13 -2.00
N ARG A 92 -13.47 -9.17 -0.67
CA ARG A 92 -13.99 -8.04 0.14
C ARG A 92 -13.02 -6.85 0.11
N LYS A 93 -13.55 -5.66 -0.15
CA LYS A 93 -12.88 -4.37 0.12
C LYS A 93 -12.78 -4.19 1.63
N ALA A 94 -11.72 -4.68 2.26
CA ALA A 94 -11.52 -4.56 3.71
C ALA A 94 -10.97 -3.18 4.08
N LEU A 95 -11.70 -2.13 3.69
CA LEU A 95 -11.33 -0.73 3.98
C LEU A 95 -11.27 -0.42 5.47
N ASN A 96 -11.92 -1.24 6.30
CA ASN A 96 -11.83 -1.15 7.77
C ASN A 96 -10.39 -1.31 8.29
N LEU A 97 -9.47 -1.87 7.50
CA LEU A 97 -8.05 -1.91 7.86
C LEU A 97 -7.41 -0.51 7.85
N TYR A 98 -7.98 0.42 7.08
CA TYR A 98 -7.46 1.77 6.82
C TYR A 98 -8.26 2.85 7.55
N THR A 99 -9.02 2.49 8.58
CA THR A 99 -9.68 3.44 9.48
C THR A 99 -8.77 3.81 10.66
N GLY A 100 -9.23 4.75 11.48
CA GLY A 100 -8.47 5.29 12.61
C GLY A 100 -7.64 6.51 12.22
N ALA A 101 -7.21 7.27 13.23
CA ALA A 101 -6.59 8.57 13.03
C ALA A 101 -5.31 8.50 12.16
N TYR A 102 -4.39 7.57 12.47
CA TYR A 102 -3.15 7.43 11.71
C TYR A 102 -3.43 7.12 10.24
N SER A 103 -4.31 6.16 9.95
CA SER A 103 -4.60 5.75 8.59
C SER A 103 -5.23 6.88 7.78
N LEU A 104 -6.21 7.58 8.35
CA LEU A 104 -6.89 8.68 7.67
C LEU A 104 -5.95 9.86 7.40
N PHE A 105 -5.08 10.21 8.36
CA PHE A 105 -4.07 11.25 8.14
C PHE A 105 -3.00 10.81 7.14
N SER A 106 -2.54 9.56 7.23
CA SER A 106 -1.56 8.99 6.30
C SER A 106 -2.09 8.92 4.87
N VAL A 107 -3.38 8.61 4.67
CA VAL A 107 -4.04 8.66 3.36
C VAL A 107 -4.03 10.07 2.77
N SER A 108 -4.16 11.11 3.61
CA SER A 108 -4.20 12.49 3.12
C SER A 108 -2.84 13.01 2.63
N GLU A 109 -1.73 12.49 3.18
CA GLU A 109 -0.35 12.84 2.79
C GLU A 109 -0.05 14.35 2.74
N GLY A 110 -0.70 15.12 3.61
CA GLY A 110 -0.56 16.58 3.62
C GLY A 110 -1.23 17.29 2.43
N ASN A 111 -1.93 16.57 1.54
CA ASN A 111 -2.74 17.16 0.49
C ASN A 111 -4.03 17.75 1.10
N PRO A 112 -4.19 19.10 1.14
CA PRO A 112 -5.32 19.72 1.81
C PRO A 112 -6.65 19.38 1.14
N ARG A 113 -6.67 19.16 -0.18
CA ARG A 113 -7.89 18.80 -0.92
C ARG A 113 -8.33 17.37 -0.58
N THR A 114 -7.40 16.42 -0.53
CA THR A 114 -7.67 15.05 -0.09
C THR A 114 -8.14 15.03 1.36
N PHE A 115 -7.45 15.76 2.25
CA PHE A 115 -7.81 15.86 3.65
C PHE A 115 -9.24 16.40 3.86
N ILE A 116 -9.59 17.53 3.23
CA ILE A 116 -10.93 18.12 3.35
C ILE A 116 -12.00 17.13 2.86
N ASN A 117 -11.76 16.50 1.71
CA ASN A 117 -12.70 15.52 1.14
C ASN A 117 -12.92 14.30 2.04
N LEU A 118 -11.86 13.85 2.73
CA LEU A 118 -11.91 12.72 3.65
C LEU A 118 -12.55 13.10 4.99
N MET A 119 -12.20 14.26 5.54
CA MET A 119 -12.56 14.64 6.91
C MET A 119 -13.91 15.34 7.03
N ARG A 120 -14.33 16.10 6.01
CA ARG A 120 -15.60 16.86 6.06
C ARG A 120 -16.83 16.02 6.46
N PRO A 121 -17.10 14.84 5.87
CA PRO A 121 -18.26 14.04 6.30
C PRO A 121 -18.09 13.48 7.73
N LEU A 122 -16.86 13.18 8.14
CA LEU A 122 -16.58 12.62 9.48
C LEU A 122 -16.73 13.68 10.57
N VAL A 123 -16.31 14.92 10.30
CA VAL A 123 -16.50 16.06 11.21
C VAL A 123 -17.98 16.38 11.35
N ARG A 124 -18.76 16.31 10.25
CA ARG A 124 -20.22 16.49 10.31
C ARG A 124 -20.88 15.46 11.23
N GLU A 125 -20.58 14.17 11.04
CA GLU A 125 -21.12 13.10 11.92
C GLU A 125 -20.74 13.33 13.38
N PHE A 126 -19.50 13.76 13.64
CA PHE A 126 -19.06 14.07 14.99
C PHE A 126 -19.85 15.21 15.62
N CYS A 127 -20.08 16.29 14.88
CA CYS A 127 -20.89 17.42 15.36
C CYS A 127 -22.35 17.02 15.63
N GLU A 128 -22.92 16.11 14.82
CA GLU A 128 -24.30 15.64 14.98
C GLU A 128 -24.47 14.65 16.13
N THR A 129 -23.49 13.77 16.35
CA THR A 129 -23.60 12.67 17.33
C THR A 129 -22.93 12.98 18.67
N GLY A 130 -21.98 13.93 18.72
CA GLY A 130 -21.14 14.20 19.89
C GLY A 130 -20.22 13.04 20.31
N GLY A 131 -20.19 11.95 19.53
CA GLY A 131 -19.55 10.67 19.88
C GLY A 131 -18.36 10.29 19.00
N THR A 132 -17.88 9.05 19.12
CA THR A 132 -16.82 8.54 18.22
C THR A 132 -17.41 8.23 16.84
N VAL A 133 -16.75 8.71 15.78
CA VAL A 133 -17.18 8.49 14.39
C VAL A 133 -17.10 7.01 14.05
N LYS A 134 -18.18 6.45 13.51
CA LYS A 134 -18.28 5.02 13.21
C LYS A 134 -17.25 4.60 12.16
N ALA A 135 -16.65 3.43 12.32
CA ALA A 135 -15.71 2.89 11.34
C ALA A 135 -16.33 2.75 9.94
N THR A 136 -17.63 2.42 9.87
CA THR A 136 -18.38 2.36 8.60
C THR A 136 -18.39 3.70 7.87
N SER A 137 -18.56 4.81 8.60
CA SER A 137 -18.54 6.15 8.01
C SER A 137 -17.15 6.55 7.56
N GLN A 138 -16.12 6.19 8.35
CA GLN A 138 -14.73 6.35 7.95
C GLN A 138 -14.43 5.59 6.65
N THR A 139 -14.88 4.34 6.52
CA THR A 139 -14.71 3.55 5.30
C THR A 139 -15.43 4.14 4.09
N SER A 140 -16.66 4.63 4.26
CA SER A 140 -17.43 5.24 3.17
C SER A 140 -16.78 6.55 2.69
N SER A 141 -16.29 7.37 3.62
CA SER A 141 -15.57 8.59 3.29
C SER A 141 -14.25 8.30 2.55
N LEU A 142 -13.52 7.29 3.01
CA LEU A 142 -12.30 6.82 2.37
C LEU A 142 -12.58 6.35 0.94
N GLU A 143 -13.58 5.48 0.74
CA GLU A 143 -13.94 4.97 -0.59
C GLU A 143 -14.31 6.10 -1.55
N ALA A 144 -15.14 7.04 -1.12
CA ALA A 144 -15.54 8.19 -1.93
C ALA A 144 -14.32 9.08 -2.29
N THR A 145 -13.36 9.21 -1.38
CA THR A 145 -12.13 9.97 -1.59
C THR A 145 -11.22 9.30 -2.61
N ILE A 146 -11.02 7.98 -2.50
CA ILE A 146 -10.27 7.18 -3.47
C ILE A 146 -10.92 7.26 -4.86
N HIS A 147 -12.24 7.13 -4.93
CA HIS A 147 -12.98 7.21 -6.20
C HIS A 147 -12.77 8.56 -6.89
N ARG A 148 -12.96 9.67 -6.17
CA ARG A 148 -12.71 11.02 -6.72
C ARG A 148 -11.26 11.20 -7.15
N TYR A 149 -10.32 10.68 -6.36
CA TYR A 149 -8.91 10.78 -6.67
C TYR A 149 -8.56 10.04 -7.97
N LYS A 150 -9.03 8.80 -8.13
CA LYS A 150 -8.87 8.03 -9.38
C LYS A 150 -9.51 8.70 -10.58
N ALA A 151 -10.71 9.26 -10.43
CA ALA A 151 -11.38 9.99 -11.50
C ALA A 151 -10.53 11.21 -11.95
N SER A 152 -9.99 11.97 -10.99
CA SER A 152 -9.10 13.10 -11.28
C SER A 152 -7.83 12.66 -12.01
N LEU A 153 -7.20 11.55 -11.61
CA LEU A 153 -6.01 11.04 -12.28
C LEU A 153 -6.30 10.53 -13.70
N SER A 154 -7.50 10.00 -13.92
CA SER A 154 -7.90 9.46 -15.23
C SER A 154 -8.20 10.55 -16.25
N ALA A 155 -8.56 11.76 -15.80
CA ALA A 155 -8.85 12.90 -16.66
C ALA A 155 -7.58 13.66 -17.12
N LEU A 156 -6.41 13.34 -16.57
CA LEU A 156 -5.15 14.01 -16.94
C LEU A 156 -4.63 13.50 -18.29
N PRO A 157 -4.40 14.38 -19.28
CA PRO A 157 -3.88 13.97 -20.58
C PRO A 157 -2.44 13.50 -20.47
N THR A 158 -2.11 12.40 -21.14
CA THR A 158 -0.74 11.87 -21.20
C THR A 158 -0.45 11.23 -22.55
N ASP A 159 0.81 11.35 -22.99
CA ASP A 159 1.30 10.74 -24.23
C ASP A 159 1.45 9.20 -24.13
N GLY A 160 1.43 8.66 -22.91
CA GLY A 160 1.53 7.23 -22.63
C GLY A 160 2.89 6.61 -22.98
N TYR A 161 2.98 5.29 -22.84
CA TYR A 161 4.13 4.48 -23.21
C TYR A 161 3.70 3.02 -23.47
N GLY A 162 3.82 2.56 -24.72
CA GLY A 162 3.40 1.21 -25.12
C GLY A 162 1.93 0.95 -24.78
N ASP A 163 1.66 -0.10 -23.99
CA ASP A 163 0.31 -0.43 -23.51
C ASP A 163 -0.17 0.47 -22.36
N ILE A 164 0.71 1.27 -21.76
CA ILE A 164 0.38 2.14 -20.61
C ILE A 164 0.00 3.52 -21.14
N ARG A 165 -1.30 3.77 -21.30
CA ARG A 165 -1.87 4.98 -21.92
C ARG A 165 -2.20 6.10 -20.92
N SER A 166 -2.14 5.86 -19.62
CA SER A 166 -2.52 6.86 -18.60
C SER A 166 -1.78 6.69 -17.28
N ILE A 167 -1.82 7.74 -16.44
CA ILE A 167 -1.26 7.73 -15.07
C ILE A 167 -1.87 6.58 -14.25
N ILE A 168 -3.18 6.39 -14.33
CA ILE A 168 -3.85 5.33 -13.55
C ILE A 168 -3.39 3.94 -14.00
N GLN A 169 -3.14 3.72 -15.29
CA GLN A 169 -2.60 2.46 -15.78
C GLN A 169 -1.17 2.21 -15.28
N LEU A 170 -0.31 3.23 -15.28
CA LEU A 170 1.03 3.14 -14.70
C LEU A 170 0.97 2.75 -13.23
N VAL A 171 0.13 3.42 -12.45
CA VAL A 171 -0.06 3.14 -11.02
C VAL A 171 -0.64 1.74 -10.81
N ASN A 172 -1.56 1.29 -11.66
CA ASN A 172 -2.10 -0.07 -11.62
C ASN A 172 -1.02 -1.13 -11.86
N VAL A 173 -0.10 -0.90 -12.79
CA VAL A 173 1.01 -1.82 -13.05
C VAL A 173 1.90 -1.94 -11.82
N ILE A 174 2.35 -0.80 -11.27
CA ILE A 174 3.24 -0.78 -10.09
C ILE A 174 2.52 -1.37 -8.86
N GLY A 175 1.28 -0.97 -8.63
CA GLY A 175 0.49 -1.39 -7.46
C GLY A 175 0.12 -2.87 -7.51
N SER A 176 -0.20 -3.40 -8.69
CA SER A 176 -0.47 -4.83 -8.87
C SER A 176 0.79 -5.67 -8.67
N TYR A 177 1.95 -5.17 -9.09
CA TYR A 177 3.22 -5.83 -8.80
C TYR A 177 3.47 -5.93 -7.28
N PHE A 178 3.35 -4.81 -6.55
CA PHE A 178 3.52 -4.83 -5.09
C PHE A 178 2.48 -5.70 -4.39
N GLN A 179 1.22 -5.66 -4.83
CA GLN A 179 0.18 -6.53 -4.30
C GLN A 179 0.52 -8.01 -4.49
N LEU A 180 1.02 -8.37 -5.67
CA LEU A 180 1.42 -9.75 -5.98
C LEU A 180 2.56 -10.21 -5.07
N VAL A 181 3.62 -9.43 -4.95
CA VAL A 181 4.76 -9.76 -4.09
C VAL A 181 4.35 -9.81 -2.62
N GLN A 182 3.54 -8.85 -2.17
CA GLN A 182 3.12 -8.77 -0.78
C GLN A 182 2.10 -9.83 -0.37
N LEU A 183 1.19 -10.26 -1.25
CA LEU A 183 0.08 -11.14 -0.88
C LEU A 183 0.16 -12.55 -1.47
N ARG A 184 0.79 -12.73 -2.63
CA ARG A 184 0.79 -14.03 -3.34
C ARG A 184 2.11 -14.77 -3.21
N ASP A 185 3.23 -14.07 -3.22
CA ASP A 185 4.54 -14.69 -3.06
C ASP A 185 4.75 -15.24 -1.64
N ASN A 186 5.92 -15.83 -1.43
CA ASN A 186 6.35 -16.26 -0.11
C ASN A 186 6.32 -15.09 0.85
N PHE A 187 5.87 -15.33 2.08
CA PHE A 187 5.86 -14.33 3.12
C PHE A 187 7.25 -13.70 3.27
N SER A 188 7.29 -12.38 3.15
CA SER A 188 8.47 -11.55 3.40
C SER A 188 8.08 -10.55 4.49
N PRO A 189 8.90 -10.36 5.53
CA PRO A 189 8.60 -9.39 6.59
C PRO A 189 8.66 -7.94 6.09
N GLU A 190 9.39 -7.66 5.00
CA GLU A 190 9.52 -6.33 4.39
C GLU A 190 9.54 -6.47 2.85
N PRO A 191 8.42 -6.84 2.20
CA PRO A 191 8.34 -6.92 0.74
C PRO A 191 8.50 -5.53 0.13
N PRO A 192 9.08 -5.38 -1.09
CA PRO A 192 9.30 -4.08 -1.70
C PRO A 192 7.99 -3.30 -1.85
N SER A 193 8.03 -2.00 -1.54
CA SER A 193 6.90 -1.08 -1.68
C SER A 193 7.27 0.27 -2.30
N THR A 194 8.52 0.41 -2.75
CA THR A 194 9.03 1.60 -3.43
C THR A 194 9.70 1.21 -4.75
N ILE A 195 9.69 2.12 -5.72
CA ILE A 195 10.36 1.99 -7.00
C ILE A 195 11.55 2.94 -7.10
N GLU A 196 12.57 2.55 -7.84
CA GLU A 196 13.59 3.45 -8.35
C GLU A 196 13.40 3.63 -9.85
N VAL A 197 13.42 4.87 -10.32
CA VAL A 197 13.40 5.17 -11.76
C VAL A 197 14.83 5.02 -12.29
N ASP A 198 15.21 3.82 -12.69
CA ASP A 198 16.55 3.51 -13.12
C ASP A 198 16.84 3.98 -14.56
N ARG A 199 18.12 4.05 -14.94
CA ARG A 199 18.55 4.57 -16.27
C ARG A 199 18.06 3.76 -17.46
N SER A 200 17.61 2.52 -17.26
CA SER A 200 17.07 1.70 -18.36
C SER A 200 15.60 2.03 -18.68
N VAL A 201 14.96 2.89 -17.88
CA VAL A 201 13.61 3.40 -18.14
C VAL A 201 13.63 4.34 -19.35
N PRO A 202 12.84 4.08 -20.40
CA PRO A 202 12.80 4.94 -21.58
C PRO A 202 12.27 6.35 -21.27
N PRO A 203 12.72 7.40 -22.01
CA PRO A 203 12.34 8.79 -21.73
C PRO A 203 10.83 9.06 -21.70
N SER A 204 10.06 8.41 -22.56
CA SER A 204 8.59 8.51 -22.57
C SER A 204 7.95 7.94 -21.30
N LEU A 205 8.46 6.82 -20.78
CA LEU A 205 7.99 6.25 -19.52
C LEU A 205 8.43 7.11 -18.33
N ALA A 206 9.66 7.64 -18.36
CA ALA A 206 10.16 8.57 -17.36
C ALA A 206 9.30 9.85 -17.31
N SER A 207 8.90 10.40 -18.47
CA SER A 207 7.97 11.53 -18.57
C SER A 207 6.60 11.20 -17.95
N LEU A 208 6.04 10.01 -18.24
CA LEU A 208 4.79 9.56 -17.62
C LEU A 208 4.90 9.42 -16.10
N VAL A 209 6.03 8.92 -15.60
CA VAL A 209 6.33 8.86 -14.16
C VAL A 209 6.42 10.26 -13.55
N GLY A 210 7.06 11.21 -14.24
CA GLY A 210 7.12 12.62 -13.82
C GLY A 210 5.73 13.25 -13.73
N ARG A 211 4.85 12.99 -14.71
CA ARG A 211 3.44 13.43 -14.64
C ARG A 211 2.70 12.79 -13.47
N ALA A 212 2.91 11.50 -13.22
CA ALA A 212 2.31 10.80 -12.08
C ALA A 212 2.78 11.35 -10.72
N LEU A 213 4.06 11.74 -10.61
CA LEU A 213 4.62 12.44 -9.45
C LEU A 213 3.97 13.81 -9.27
N ASN A 214 3.86 14.61 -10.32
CA ASN A 214 3.24 15.95 -10.28
C ASN A 214 1.74 15.89 -9.94
N ALA A 215 1.05 14.83 -10.37
CA ALA A 215 -0.35 14.57 -10.02
C ALA A 215 -0.52 14.04 -8.57
N GLY A 216 0.58 13.80 -7.85
CA GLY A 216 0.61 13.23 -6.50
C GLY A 216 0.30 11.74 -6.44
N ALA A 217 0.17 11.06 -7.58
CA ALA A 217 -0.13 9.62 -7.63
C ALA A 217 1.08 8.78 -7.20
N LEU A 218 2.28 9.31 -7.48
CA LEU A 218 3.54 8.88 -6.91
C LEU A 218 4.06 9.95 -5.94
N VAL A 219 4.71 9.50 -4.87
CA VAL A 219 5.31 10.36 -3.85
C VAL A 219 6.80 10.07 -3.80
N ARG A 220 7.61 11.13 -3.89
CA ARG A 220 9.06 11.03 -3.77
C ARG A 220 9.45 10.70 -2.34
N MET A 221 10.30 9.69 -2.19
CA MET A 221 10.87 9.33 -0.91
C MET A 221 12.08 10.22 -0.62
N PRO A 222 12.31 10.62 0.64
CA PRO A 222 13.57 11.23 1.02
C PRO A 222 14.72 10.31 0.61
N LEU A 223 15.76 10.89 0.03
CA LEU A 223 16.97 10.13 -0.20
C LEU A 223 17.57 9.84 1.17
N GLU A 224 17.87 8.58 1.42
CA GLU A 224 18.79 8.26 2.50
C GLU A 224 20.10 8.93 2.13
N ALA A 225 20.61 9.77 3.03
CA ALA A 225 21.82 10.54 2.78
C ALA A 225 22.91 9.58 2.28
N SER A 226 23.20 9.64 0.99
CA SER A 226 24.32 8.91 0.44
C SER A 226 25.57 9.43 1.14
N GLU A 227 26.49 8.56 1.55
CA GLU A 227 27.80 8.92 2.10
C GLU A 227 28.57 9.93 1.22
N THR A 228 28.16 10.10 -0.04
CA THR A 228 28.75 11.01 -1.02
C THR A 228 28.29 12.47 -0.95
N GLY A 229 27.42 12.88 -0.02
CA GLY A 229 27.12 14.29 0.26
C GLY A 229 26.58 15.13 -0.92
N ARG A 230 26.24 14.50 -2.05
CA ARG A 230 25.63 15.19 -3.19
C ARG A 230 24.14 15.26 -2.95
N GLU A 231 23.66 16.43 -2.57
CA GLU A 231 22.25 16.75 -2.74
C GLU A 231 21.92 16.66 -4.24
N PRO A 232 21.00 15.77 -4.66
CA PRO A 232 20.58 15.79 -6.04
C PRO A 232 19.80 17.08 -6.28
N ASN A 233 20.22 17.73 -7.36
CA ASN A 233 19.58 18.92 -7.91
C ASN A 233 18.06 18.76 -7.84
N HIS A 234 17.46 19.70 -7.13
CA HIS A 234 16.04 19.76 -6.93
C HIS A 234 15.30 19.81 -8.28
N THR A 235 14.21 19.05 -8.34
CA THR A 235 13.00 19.28 -9.15
C THR A 235 12.92 18.69 -10.57
N GLU A 236 14.00 18.49 -11.33
CA GLU A 236 13.85 18.13 -12.76
C GLU A 236 14.20 16.68 -13.13
N ASP A 237 15.22 16.06 -12.50
CA ASP A 237 15.59 14.69 -12.88
C ASP A 237 14.75 13.65 -12.13
N ILE A 238 13.95 12.90 -12.90
CA ILE A 238 13.15 11.80 -12.39
C ILE A 238 13.99 10.52 -12.28
N VAL A 239 15.09 10.40 -13.02
CA VAL A 239 15.98 9.23 -12.98
C VAL A 239 16.76 9.21 -11.66
N GLY A 240 16.97 8.01 -11.09
CA GLY A 240 17.55 7.80 -9.76
C GLY A 240 16.59 8.12 -8.60
N SER A 241 15.38 8.59 -8.90
CA SER A 241 14.41 8.95 -7.87
C SER A 241 13.76 7.72 -7.26
N ARG A 242 13.74 7.65 -5.93
CA ARG A 242 12.95 6.67 -5.18
C ARG A 242 11.53 7.21 -5.00
N LEU A 243 10.54 6.47 -5.51
CA LEU A 243 9.14 6.85 -5.48
C LEU A 243 8.30 5.75 -4.85
N ARG A 244 7.14 6.11 -4.31
CA ARG A 244 6.11 5.15 -3.89
C ARG A 244 4.74 5.56 -4.39
N ILE A 245 3.80 4.62 -4.39
CA ILE A 245 2.40 4.94 -4.64
C ILE A 245 1.88 5.79 -3.47
N SER A 246 1.05 6.79 -3.79
CA SER A 246 0.33 7.56 -2.78
C SER A 246 -0.46 6.63 -1.85
N TYR A 247 -0.41 6.91 -0.56
CA TYR A 247 -1.20 6.18 0.44
C TYR A 247 -2.71 6.34 0.22
N THR A 248 -3.15 7.36 -0.52
CA THR A 248 -4.54 7.43 -1.01
C THR A 248 -4.92 6.19 -1.82
N LEU A 249 -4.01 5.66 -2.63
CA LEU A 249 -4.27 4.52 -3.51
C LEU A 249 -3.87 3.16 -2.89
N ALA A 250 -3.21 3.16 -1.72
CA ALA A 250 -2.78 1.93 -1.05
C ALA A 250 -3.93 0.92 -0.78
N PRO A 251 -5.14 1.34 -0.39
CA PRO A 251 -6.25 0.41 -0.17
C PRO A 251 -6.68 -0.34 -1.43
N GLU A 252 -6.54 0.29 -2.60
CA GLU A 252 -6.91 -0.30 -3.90
C GLU A 252 -6.02 -1.51 -4.22
N PHE A 253 -4.74 -1.40 -3.85
CA PHE A 253 -3.74 -2.44 -4.03
C PHE A 253 -3.55 -3.32 -2.79
N LYS A 254 -4.33 -3.10 -1.71
CA LYS A 254 -4.26 -3.87 -0.46
C LYS A 254 -2.87 -3.77 0.22
N LEU A 255 -2.20 -2.64 0.02
CA LEU A 255 -0.86 -2.36 0.53
C LEU A 255 -0.95 -1.72 1.92
N PRO A 256 -0.01 -1.98 2.84
CA PRO A 256 0.03 -1.30 4.11
C PRO A 256 0.54 0.13 3.93
N LEU A 257 0.34 0.97 4.94
CA LEU A 257 0.75 2.39 4.93
C LEU A 257 2.21 2.56 5.39
N VAL A 258 3.11 1.76 4.81
CA VAL A 258 4.55 1.74 5.14
C VAL A 258 5.39 1.60 3.87
N SER A 259 6.49 2.34 3.86
CA SER A 259 7.52 2.29 2.80
C SER A 259 8.66 1.40 3.23
N THR A 260 9.15 0.56 2.32
CA THR A 260 10.22 -0.42 2.59
C THR A 260 11.19 -0.48 1.41
N ARG A 261 11.73 -1.67 1.12
CA ARG A 261 12.72 -1.92 0.08
C ARG A 261 12.29 -1.40 -1.29
N THR A 262 13.29 -1.07 -2.08
CA THR A 262 13.16 -0.52 -3.43
C THR A 262 13.37 -1.61 -4.47
N VAL A 263 12.62 -1.53 -5.58
CA VAL A 263 12.87 -2.30 -6.80
C VAL A 263 12.99 -1.34 -7.98
N THR A 264 13.77 -1.67 -9.00
CA THR A 264 13.85 -0.83 -10.20
C THR A 264 12.55 -0.89 -11.00
N LEU A 265 12.15 0.23 -11.60
CA LEU A 265 10.95 0.31 -12.42
C LEU A 265 11.08 -0.61 -13.66
N SER A 266 12.26 -0.68 -14.26
CA SER A 266 12.54 -1.59 -15.37
C SER A 266 12.22 -3.05 -15.04
N ASN A 267 12.57 -3.53 -13.84
CA ASN A 267 12.27 -4.90 -13.39
C ASN A 267 10.76 -5.16 -13.31
N ILE A 268 9.97 -4.18 -12.86
CA ILE A 268 8.51 -4.30 -12.83
C ILE A 268 7.95 -4.44 -14.26
N ILE A 269 8.41 -3.59 -15.19
CA ILE A 269 7.96 -3.61 -16.58
C ILE A 269 8.37 -4.92 -17.28
N HIS A 270 9.60 -5.39 -17.08
CA HIS A 270 10.04 -6.68 -17.60
C HIS A 270 9.25 -7.86 -17.04
N SER A 271 8.92 -7.83 -15.75
CA SER A 271 8.09 -8.84 -15.10
C SER A 271 6.68 -8.88 -15.70
N LEU A 272 6.07 -7.71 -15.94
CA LEU A 272 4.77 -7.59 -16.61
C LEU A 272 4.80 -8.20 -18.01
N ASN A 273 5.78 -7.82 -18.83
CA ASN A 273 5.92 -8.31 -20.20
C ASN A 273 6.15 -9.83 -20.24
N SER A 274 6.97 -10.34 -19.32
CA SER A 274 7.23 -11.79 -19.18
C SER A 274 5.98 -12.54 -18.76
N ALA A 275 5.18 -11.98 -17.85
CA ALA A 275 3.93 -12.58 -17.41
C ALA A 275 2.88 -12.59 -18.54
N LYS A 276 2.77 -11.51 -19.31
CA LYS A 276 1.91 -11.41 -20.50
C LYS A 276 2.25 -12.49 -21.53
N LYS A 277 3.55 -12.72 -21.79
CA LYS A 277 4.03 -13.76 -22.70
C LYS A 277 3.69 -15.18 -22.22
N ARG A 278 3.71 -15.43 -20.91
CA ARG A 278 3.50 -16.76 -20.33
C ARG A 278 2.03 -17.15 -20.17
N ARG A 279 1.13 -16.19 -19.93
CA ARG A 279 -0.30 -16.45 -19.70
C ARG A 279 -1.17 -15.33 -20.30
N PRO A 280 -1.31 -15.27 -21.63
CA PRO A 280 -2.05 -14.19 -22.31
C PRO A 280 -3.50 -14.07 -21.82
N ASP A 281 -4.12 -15.20 -21.43
CA ASP A 281 -5.54 -15.27 -21.07
C ASP A 281 -5.88 -14.65 -19.71
N LEU A 282 -4.93 -14.63 -18.76
CA LEU A 282 -5.12 -14.02 -17.44
C LEU A 282 -4.99 -12.50 -17.47
N PHE A 283 -4.34 -11.95 -18.51
CA PHE A 283 -4.18 -10.51 -18.70
C PHE A 283 -5.35 -9.86 -19.46
N LYS A 284 -6.28 -10.66 -20.02
CA LYS A 284 -7.59 -10.16 -20.46
C LYS A 284 -8.41 -9.52 -19.32
N GLN A 285 -8.11 -9.86 -18.06
CA GLN A 285 -8.73 -9.25 -16.88
C GLN A 285 -8.03 -7.95 -16.43
N PHE A 286 -6.81 -7.68 -16.91
CA PHE A 286 -6.13 -6.39 -16.74
C PHE A 286 -6.43 -5.43 -17.91
N THR A 287 -7.03 -5.94 -19.00
CA THR A 287 -7.78 -5.13 -19.96
C THR A 287 -9.08 -4.72 -19.27
N LEU A 288 -9.03 -3.61 -18.53
CA LEU A 288 -10.21 -2.98 -17.94
C LEU A 288 -11.15 -2.47 -19.06
N PRO A 289 -12.46 -2.40 -18.80
CA PRO A 289 -13.52 -2.22 -19.79
C PRO A 289 -13.56 -0.78 -20.27
N PHE A 290 -12.66 -0.43 -21.17
CA PHE A 290 -12.87 0.70 -22.06
C PHE A 290 -12.47 0.21 -23.45
N HIS A 291 -13.42 -0.45 -24.12
CA HIS A 291 -13.55 -0.22 -25.56
C HIS A 291 -13.83 1.27 -25.68
N VAL A 292 -12.86 2.01 -26.20
CA VAL A 292 -13.24 3.12 -27.07
C VAL A 292 -13.75 2.38 -28.28
N ASP A 293 -15.07 2.33 -28.44
CA ASP A 293 -15.63 2.01 -29.74
C ASP A 293 -15.00 3.04 -30.69
N ASP A 294 -14.18 2.56 -31.61
CA ASP A 294 -13.87 3.31 -32.81
C ASP A 294 -15.23 3.52 -33.49
N THR A 295 -15.87 4.64 -33.19
CA THR A 295 -16.95 5.14 -34.03
C THR A 295 -16.30 5.57 -35.32
N ASP A 296 -16.44 4.72 -36.33
CA ASP A 296 -16.40 5.10 -37.73
C ASP A 296 -17.23 6.37 -37.93
N GLU A 297 -16.57 7.48 -38.27
CA GLU A 297 -16.97 8.49 -39.27
C GLU A 297 -15.85 9.54 -39.46
#